data_AF-A0A1E5V0T1-F1
#
_entry.id   AF-A0A1E5V0T1-F1
#
_cell.length_a   1.000
_cell.length_b   1.000
_cell.length_c   1.000
_cell.angle_alpha   90.00
_cell.angle_beta   90.00
_cell.angle_gamma   90.00
#
_symmetry.space_group_name_H-M   'P 1'
#
loop_
_entity.id
_entity.type
_entity.pdbx_description
1 polymer ?
#
loop_
_entity_poly.entity_id
_entity_poly.type
_entity_poly.pdbx_seq_one_letter_code
_entity_poly.pdbx_strand_id
1 'polypeptide(L)'
;MPALLKPLKDAGLTRVKVLWTFFERRVQPLMARAHPLFRYTGAGDLTRTSREVLTPVEVRSRVWAVIKWAKVDDNVVELDRHEAGLAPKPAARHEGHDPFIPVRARPYYPPLLEDGDKRAANWAENERL
;
A
#
# COMPACT_ATOMS: atom_id res chain seq x y z
N MET A 1 5.16 12.97 24.26
CA MET A 1 5.43 12.03 23.14
C MET A 1 6.76 12.24 22.37
N PRO A 2 7.54 13.34 22.49
CA PRO A 2 8.88 13.42 21.87
C PRO A 2 10.01 12.71 22.65
N ALA A 3 9.90 12.63 23.98
CA ALA A 3 10.98 12.14 24.86
C ALA A 3 11.38 10.67 24.63
N LEU A 4 10.47 9.83 24.14
CA LEU A 4 10.71 8.40 23.90
C LEU A 4 11.40 8.12 22.55
N LEU A 5 11.40 9.07 21.62
CA LEU A 5 11.99 8.90 20.30
C LEU A 5 13.51 9.10 20.31
N LYS A 6 14.03 9.97 21.18
CA LYS A 6 15.46 10.29 21.26
C LYS A 6 16.31 9.05 21.59
N PRO A 7 15.99 8.26 22.63
CA PRO A 7 16.74 7.03 22.93
C PRO A 7 16.68 6.01 21.79
N LEU A 8 15.56 5.91 21.06
CA LEU A 8 15.43 5.00 19.93
C LEU A 8 16.31 5.43 18.75
N LYS A 9 16.38 6.74 18.47
CA LYS A 9 17.26 7.28 17.44
C LYS A 9 18.72 7.09 17.81
N ASP A 10 19.07 7.30 19.09
CA ASP A 10 20.41 7.05 19.62
C ASP A 10 20.79 5.56 19.54
N ALA A 11 19.82 4.66 19.72
CA ALA A 11 19.96 3.21 19.48
C ALA A 11 19.96 2.81 17.99
N GLY A 12 19.99 3.78 17.06
CA GLY A 12 20.10 3.55 15.63
C GLY A 12 18.78 3.23 14.92
N LEU A 13 17.64 3.70 15.44
CA LEU A 13 16.38 3.70 14.70
C LEU A 13 16.46 4.73 13.55
N THR A 14 16.41 4.23 12.33
CA THR A 14 16.39 5.06 11.11
C THR A 14 15.03 5.00 10.44
N ARG A 15 14.72 6.02 9.62
CA ARG A 15 13.52 6.03 8.77
C ARG A 15 13.43 4.75 7.90
N VAL A 16 14.58 4.25 7.43
CA VAL A 16 14.66 3.02 6.63
C VAL A 16 14.19 1.81 7.44
N LYS A 17 14.68 1.65 8.69
CA LYS A 17 14.24 0.56 9.57
C LYS A 17 12.73 0.63 9.84
N VAL A 18 12.20 1.83 10.06
CA VAL A 18 10.77 2.05 10.27
C VAL A 18 9.96 1.62 9.03
N LEU A 19 10.33 2.09 7.84
CA LEU A 19 9.66 1.71 6.58
C LEU A 19 9.75 0.20 6.32
N TRP A 20 10.93 -0.39 6.56
CA TRP A 20 11.16 -1.82 6.41
C TRP A 20 10.20 -2.64 7.29
N THR A 21 10.07 -2.28 8.57
CA THR A 21 9.15 -2.96 9.50
C THR A 21 7.69 -2.87 9.05
N PHE A 22 7.26 -1.73 8.50
CA PHE A 22 5.91 -1.59 7.97
C PHE A 22 5.65 -2.52 6.78
N PHE A 23 6.60 -2.61 5.85
CA PHE A 23 6.47 -3.47 4.68
C PHE A 23 6.53 -4.96 5.03
N GLU A 24 7.48 -5.39 5.87
CA GLU A 24 7.55 -6.78 6.34
C GLU A 24 6.26 -7.23 7.02
N ARG A 25 5.70 -6.36 7.88
CA ARG A 25 4.47 -6.66 8.60
C ARG A 25 3.21 -6.43 7.77
N ARG A 26 3.33 -5.96 6.52
CA ARG A 26 2.21 -5.62 5.63
C ARG A 26 1.20 -4.65 6.29
N VAL A 27 1.68 -3.77 7.16
CA VAL A 27 0.85 -2.78 7.86
C VAL A 27 0.93 -1.45 7.11
N GLN A 28 -0.22 -0.95 6.64
CA GLN A 28 -0.28 0.36 6.02
C GLN A 28 -0.02 1.45 7.06
N PRO A 29 0.92 2.37 6.82
CA PRO A 29 1.23 3.43 7.76
C PRO A 29 0.02 4.32 8.06
N LEU A 30 -0.79 4.59 7.02
CA LEU A 30 -1.89 5.55 7.02
C LEU A 30 -3.27 4.92 7.27
N MET A 31 -3.39 3.59 7.34
CA MET A 31 -4.67 2.98 7.70
C MET A 31 -4.92 3.12 9.21
N ALA A 32 -6.18 3.36 9.57
CA ALA A 32 -6.62 3.28 10.94
C ALA A 32 -6.33 1.88 11.48
N ARG A 33 -5.60 1.81 12.59
CA ARG A 33 -5.17 0.53 13.18
C ARG A 33 -6.01 0.24 14.41
N ALA A 34 -6.55 -0.97 14.48
CA ALA A 34 -7.19 -1.46 15.70
C ALA A 34 -6.20 -1.55 16.87
N HIS A 35 -4.91 -1.82 16.57
CA HIS A 35 -3.85 -1.91 17.56
C HIS A 35 -2.59 -1.14 17.14
N PRO A 36 -1.87 -0.52 18.08
CA PRO A 36 -0.55 0.04 17.81
C PRO A 36 0.43 -1.03 17.30
N LEU A 37 1.39 -0.63 16.46
CA LEU A 37 2.33 -1.57 15.82
C LEU A 37 3.16 -2.42 16.80
N PHE A 38 3.40 -1.92 18.02
CA PHE A 38 4.12 -2.67 19.05
C PHE A 38 3.31 -3.86 19.59
N ARG A 39 1.99 -3.90 19.38
CA ARG A 39 1.11 -5.03 19.70
C ARG A 39 0.90 -5.99 18.53
N TYR A 40 1.74 -5.90 17.50
CA TYR A 40 1.64 -6.76 16.34
C TYR A 40 1.73 -8.23 16.73
N THR A 41 0.69 -9.02 16.40
CA THR A 41 0.58 -10.43 16.82
C THR A 41 1.07 -11.43 15.78
N GLY A 42 1.47 -10.96 14.59
CA GLY A 42 1.99 -11.83 13.53
C GLY A 42 1.08 -11.91 12.30
N ALA A 43 1.12 -13.03 11.59
CA ALA A 43 0.41 -13.19 10.31
C ALA A 43 -1.12 -13.19 10.41
N GLY A 44 -1.67 -13.48 11.59
CA GLY A 44 -3.10 -13.40 11.87
C GLY A 44 -3.58 -12.03 12.35
N ASP A 45 -2.70 -11.03 12.42
CA ASP A 45 -3.07 -9.70 12.89
C ASP A 45 -4.01 -9.01 11.89
N LEU A 46 -5.18 -8.57 12.37
CA LEU A 46 -6.21 -7.89 11.59
C LEU A 46 -5.74 -6.55 11.00
N THR A 47 -4.64 -5.99 11.52
CA THR A 47 -4.01 -4.77 10.99
C THR A 47 -3.15 -5.05 9.74
N ARG A 48 -2.95 -6.32 9.36
CA ARG A 48 -2.28 -6.68 8.11
C ARG A 48 -3.18 -6.46 6.92
N THR A 49 -2.61 -5.86 5.88
CA THR A 49 -3.27 -5.71 4.57
C THR A 49 -3.34 -7.04 3.82
N SER A 50 -2.40 -7.96 4.10
CA SER A 50 -2.33 -9.27 3.47
C SER A 50 -1.64 -10.29 4.37
N ARG A 51 -2.11 -11.54 4.32
CA ARG A 51 -1.53 -12.69 5.02
C ARG A 51 -0.22 -13.17 4.38
N GLU A 52 -0.02 -12.87 3.10
CA GLU A 52 1.19 -13.21 2.36
C GLU A 52 2.40 -12.46 2.91
N VAL A 53 3.49 -13.20 3.11
CA VAL A 53 4.77 -12.68 3.58
C VAL A 53 5.58 -12.20 2.38
N LEU A 54 6.10 -10.99 2.47
CA LEU A 54 7.01 -10.46 1.45
C LEU A 54 8.40 -11.05 1.61
N THR A 55 9.04 -11.38 0.50
CA THR A 55 10.45 -11.73 0.49
C THR A 55 11.31 -10.51 0.86
N PRO A 56 12.50 -10.69 1.45
CA PRO A 56 13.40 -9.59 1.77
C PRO A 56 13.75 -8.72 0.55
N VAL A 57 13.81 -9.32 -0.64
CA VAL A 57 14.07 -8.61 -1.91
C VAL A 57 12.92 -7.66 -2.24
N GLU A 58 11.67 -8.10 -2.10
CA GLU A 58 10.51 -7.25 -2.36
C GLU A 58 10.37 -6.13 -1.33
N VAL A 59 10.62 -6.41 -0.05
CA VAL A 59 10.65 -5.39 1.01
C VAL A 59 11.68 -4.32 0.65
N ARG A 60 12.89 -4.73 0.26
CA ARG A 60 13.95 -3.82 -0.17
C ARG A 60 13.51 -2.97 -1.36
N SER A 61 12.91 -3.56 -2.39
CA SER A 61 12.41 -2.83 -3.57
C SER A 61 11.36 -1.79 -3.21
N ARG A 62 10.42 -2.12 -2.31
CA ARG A 62 9.37 -1.19 -1.87
C ARG A 62 9.92 -0.05 -1.00
N VAL A 63 10.83 -0.36 -0.08
CA VAL A 63 11.54 0.66 0.71
C VAL A 63 12.32 1.61 -0.18
N TRP A 64 13.04 1.06 -1.18
CA TRP A 64 13.77 1.85 -2.16
C TRP A 64 12.86 2.78 -2.96
N ALA A 65 11.69 2.30 -3.41
CA ALA A 65 10.71 3.10 -4.11
C ALA A 65 10.28 4.32 -3.28
N VAL A 66 9.89 4.14 -2.01
CA VAL A 66 9.49 5.25 -1.12
C VAL A 66 10.61 6.26 -0.92
N ILE A 67 11.86 5.79 -0.76
CA ILE A 67 13.02 6.67 -0.59
C ILE A 67 13.29 7.47 -1.88
N LYS A 68 13.18 6.84 -3.05
CA LYS A 68 13.34 7.52 -4.33
C LYS A 68 12.26 8.57 -4.55
N TRP A 69 11.01 8.26 -4.25
CA TRP A 69 9.90 9.22 -4.32
C TRP A 69 10.18 10.44 -3.45
N ALA A 70 10.72 10.25 -2.25
CA ALA A 70 11.06 11.37 -1.36
C ALA A 70 12.26 12.24 -1.84
N LYS A 71 13.00 11.81 -2.87
CA LYS A 71 14.18 12.53 -3.39
C LYS A 71 13.92 13.30 -4.68
N VAL A 72 12.78 13.13 -5.32
CA VAL A 72 12.47 13.86 -6.56
C VAL A 72 12.06 15.27 -6.17
N ASP A 73 12.79 16.29 -6.64
CA ASP A 73 12.55 17.69 -6.30
C ASP A 73 11.11 18.13 -6.63
N ASP A 74 10.54 17.63 -7.72
CA ASP A 74 9.14 17.89 -8.09
C ASP A 74 8.15 17.43 -7.02
N ASN A 75 8.46 16.36 -6.28
CA ASN A 75 7.60 15.89 -5.20
C ASN A 75 7.66 16.80 -3.97
N VAL A 76 8.80 17.46 -3.71
CA VAL A 76 8.92 18.46 -2.64
C VAL A 76 8.09 19.69 -3.00
N VAL A 77 8.21 20.14 -4.25
CA VAL A 77 7.43 21.28 -4.77
C VAL A 77 5.92 21.00 -4.75
N GLU A 78 5.48 19.78 -5.10
CA GLU A 78 4.08 19.38 -4.97
C GLU A 78 3.63 19.26 -3.50
N LEU A 79 4.51 18.83 -2.59
CA LEU A 79 4.19 18.77 -1.17
C LEU A 79 4.00 20.17 -0.57
N ASP A 80 4.87 21.11 -0.91
CA ASP A 80 4.78 22.52 -0.49
C ASP A 80 3.49 23.18 -1.03
N ARG A 81 3.07 22.84 -2.25
CA ARG A 81 1.78 23.29 -2.82
C ARG A 81 0.60 22.74 -2.02
N HIS A 82 0.63 21.44 -1.70
CA HIS A 82 -0.40 20.81 -0.89
C HIS A 82 -0.47 21.40 0.51
N GLU A 83 0.67 21.70 1.14
CA GLU A 83 0.72 22.37 2.44
C GLU A 83 0.13 23.80 2.36
N ALA A 84 0.40 24.52 1.26
CA ALA A 84 -0.19 25.82 0.98
C ALA A 84 -1.68 25.77 0.57
N GLY A 85 -2.31 24.59 0.54
CA GLY A 85 -3.70 24.41 0.11
C GLY A 85 -3.91 24.66 -1.40
N LEU A 86 -2.83 24.71 -2.18
CA LEU A 86 -2.88 24.86 -3.62
C LEU A 86 -3.21 23.50 -4.24
N ALA A 87 -4.11 23.50 -5.22
CA ALA A 87 -4.39 22.30 -5.98
C ALA A 87 -3.10 21.79 -6.65
N PRO A 88 -2.86 20.47 -6.68
CA PRO A 88 -1.73 19.92 -7.40
C PRO A 88 -1.82 20.38 -8.85
N LYS A 89 -0.69 20.83 -9.41
CA LYS A 89 -0.70 21.27 -10.81
C LYS A 89 -1.09 20.04 -11.63
N PRO A 90 -2.16 20.08 -12.45
CA PRO A 90 -2.44 18.99 -13.35
C PRO A 90 -1.21 18.87 -14.25
N ALA A 91 -0.45 17.79 -14.08
CA ALA A 91 0.58 17.44 -15.03
C ALA A 91 -0.10 17.46 -16.41
N ALA A 92 0.44 18.25 -17.35
CA ALA A 92 -0.03 18.23 -18.72
C ALA A 92 -0.09 16.76 -19.12
N ARG A 93 -1.30 16.29 -19.43
CA ARG A 93 -1.52 14.90 -19.81
C ARG A 93 -0.56 14.64 -20.96
N HIS A 94 0.45 13.80 -20.75
CA HIS A 94 1.22 13.28 -21.86
C HIS A 94 0.20 12.58 -22.75
N GLU A 95 0.01 13.14 -23.95
CA GLU A 95 -0.77 12.59 -25.04
C GLU A 95 -0.13 11.23 -25.39
N GLY A 96 -0.60 10.17 -24.73
CA GLY A 96 0.02 8.83 -24.82
C GLY A 96 -0.05 7.98 -23.55
N HIS A 97 -0.36 8.54 -22.38
CA HIS A 97 -0.61 7.75 -21.16
C HIS A 97 -1.93 8.16 -20.51
N ASP A 98 -3.02 7.58 -21.00
CA ASP A 98 -4.26 7.49 -20.23
C ASP A 98 -4.15 6.29 -19.28
N PRO A 99 -4.29 6.51 -17.96
CA PRO A 99 -5.38 5.80 -17.31
C PRO A 99 -6.10 6.71 -16.31
N PHE A 100 -7.06 7.48 -16.78
CA PHE A 100 -8.28 7.71 -16.04
C PHE A 100 -9.09 6.42 -16.09
N ILE A 101 -8.76 5.46 -15.21
CA ILE A 101 -9.71 4.42 -14.84
C ILE A 101 -10.45 4.94 -13.60
N PRO A 102 -11.73 5.35 -13.72
CA PRO A 102 -12.56 5.57 -12.56
C PRO A 102 -12.47 4.32 -11.69
N VAL A 103 -12.30 4.50 -10.38
CA VAL A 103 -12.24 3.42 -9.39
C VAL A 103 -13.61 2.72 -9.33
N ARG A 104 -13.94 1.96 -10.37
CA ARG A 104 -14.88 0.85 -10.33
C ARG A 104 -14.01 -0.39 -10.30
N ALA A 105 -14.13 -1.10 -9.18
CA ALA A 105 -13.46 -2.35 -8.88
C ALA A 105 -13.24 -3.19 -10.15
N ARG A 106 -11.98 -3.27 -10.60
CA ARG A 106 -11.53 -4.34 -11.47
C ARG A 106 -10.46 -5.14 -10.71
N PRO A 107 -10.64 -6.46 -10.58
CA PRO A 107 -9.76 -7.31 -9.79
C PRO A 107 -8.39 -7.41 -10.46
N TYR A 108 -7.33 -7.31 -9.66
CA TYR A 108 -5.93 -7.46 -10.08
C TYR A 108 -5.54 -8.93 -10.35
N TYR A 109 -6.41 -9.68 -11.04
CA TYR A 109 -6.11 -11.02 -11.52
C TYR A 109 -6.60 -11.15 -12.97
N PRO A 110 -5.86 -11.87 -13.84
CA PRO A 110 -6.41 -12.28 -15.13
C PRO A 110 -7.67 -13.13 -14.88
N PRO A 111 -8.74 -12.96 -15.69
CA PRO A 111 -9.89 -13.84 -15.57
C PRO A 111 -9.42 -15.28 -15.76
N LEU A 112 -9.78 -16.15 -14.82
CA LEU A 112 -9.66 -17.58 -14.99
C LEU A 112 -10.40 -17.92 -16.29
N LEU A 113 -9.81 -18.76 -17.15
CA LEU A 113 -10.42 -19.19 -18.41
C LEU A 113 -11.80 -19.80 -18.09
N GLU A 114 -12.86 -19.01 -18.27
CA GLU A 114 -14.23 -19.42 -17.97
C GLU A 114 -14.74 -20.29 -19.13
N ASP A 115 -14.81 -21.59 -18.86
CA ASP A 115 -15.60 -22.53 -19.65
C ASP A 115 -17.09 -22.21 -19.38
N GLY A 116 -17.73 -21.54 -20.33
CA GLY A 116 -19.05 -20.92 -20.19
C GLY A 116 -20.18 -21.88 -19.78
N ASP A 117 -19.99 -23.18 -20.01
CA ASP A 117 -21.00 -24.20 -19.68
C ASP A 117 -21.12 -24.50 -18.18
N LYS A 118 -20.08 -24.21 -17.37
CA LYS A 118 -20.09 -24.51 -15.94
C LYS A 118 -20.88 -23.51 -15.08
N ARG A 119 -21.14 -22.31 -15.61
CA ARG A 119 -21.85 -21.23 -14.89
C ARG A 119 -23.35 -21.52 -14.73
N ALA A 120 -23.97 -22.10 -15.76
CA ALA A 120 -25.40 -22.41 -15.75
C ALA A 120 -25.75 -23.53 -14.75
N ALA A 121 -24.87 -24.53 -14.62
CA ALA A 121 -25.07 -25.66 -13.70
C ALA A 121 -25.02 -25.21 -12.22
N ASN A 122 -24.10 -24.31 -11.87
CA ASN A 122 -23.93 -23.86 -10.48
C ASN A 122 -25.09 -22.98 -10.01
N TRP A 123 -25.75 -22.25 -10.91
CA TRP A 123 -26.96 -21.47 -10.59
C TRP A 123 -28.15 -22.37 -10.25
N ALA A 124 -28.34 -23.46 -11.01
CA ALA A 124 -29.46 -24.37 -10.81
C ALA A 124 -29.36 -25.21 -9.51
N GLU A 125 -28.15 -25.49 -9.02
CA GLU A 125 -27.96 -26.20 -7.75
C GLU A 125 -28.22 -25.31 -6.53
N ASN A 126 -27.94 -24.00 -6.61
CA ASN A 126 -28.06 -23.10 -5.46
C ASN A 126 -29.50 -22.62 -5.19
N GLU A 127 -30.43 -22.78 -6.14
CA GLU A 127 -31.86 -22.50 -5.93
C GLU A 127 -32.67 -23.71 -5.41
N ARG A 128 -32.01 -24.84 -5.12
CA ARG A 128 -32.66 -26.05 -4.57
C ARG A 128 -32.32 -26.35 -3.11
N LEU A 129 -31.66 -25.45 -2.40
CA LEU A 129 -31.38 -25.56 -0.96
C LEU A 129 -32.18 -24.55 -0.13
#